data_AF-A0A9D4YJN8-F1
#
_entry.id   AF-A0A9D4YJN8-F1
#
_cell.length_a   1.000
_cell.length_b   1.000
_cell.length_c   1.000
_cell.angle_alpha   90.00
_cell.angle_beta   90.00
_cell.angle_gamma   90.00
#
_symmetry.space_group_name_H-M   'P 1'
#
loop_
_entity.id
_entity.type
_entity.pdbx_description
1 polymer ?
#
loop_
_entity_poly.entity_id
_entity_poly.type
_entity_poly.pdbx_seq_one_letter_code
_entity_poly.pdbx_strand_id
1 'polypeptide(L)'
;MTTIPVLAMPDFEKEFVLETDASGRGIGAVLMQEGRPICYMSQTLSDRAQQKSVYERELMAIVVAIQKWRPYLLGRHFKVLTLRLSTNQEGKHNVADSLSRQMQYAHITTIQCEVWEGLEDEIQKDDKLETIMQALVSDPHSHKGFQLKGGRLYHEGRVVIPKNSLRVA
;
A
#
# COMPACT_ATOMS: atom_id res chain seq x y z
N MET A 1 11.75 -30.12 5.94
CA MET A 1 12.74 -29.28 5.23
C MET A 1 12.77 -27.93 5.92
N THR A 2 13.67 -27.72 6.88
CA THR A 2 13.86 -26.44 7.59
C THR A 2 15.04 -25.70 6.97
N THR A 3 14.86 -25.24 5.73
CA THR A 3 15.77 -24.25 5.15
C THR A 3 15.50 -22.91 5.83
N ILE A 4 16.53 -22.31 6.43
CA ILE A 4 16.44 -20.97 7.03
C ILE A 4 16.06 -20.00 5.90
N PRO A 5 14.90 -19.33 5.95
CA PRO A 5 14.53 -18.36 4.92
C PRO A 5 15.48 -17.16 5.04
N VAL A 6 16.27 -16.93 3.99
CA VAL A 6 17.16 -15.77 3.90
C VAL A 6 16.35 -14.60 3.36
N LEU A 7 16.25 -13.54 4.16
CA LEU A 7 15.60 -12.30 3.73
C LEU A 7 16.49 -11.54 2.75
N ALA A 8 15.88 -11.02 1.69
CA ALA A 8 16.54 -10.12 0.77
C ALA A 8 16.54 -8.69 1.32
N MET A 9 17.60 -7.94 1.03
CA MET A 9 17.60 -6.50 1.24
C MET A 9 16.65 -5.83 0.23
N PRO A 10 15.85 -4.84 0.67
CA PRO A 10 14.92 -4.15 -0.22
C PRO A 10 15.68 -3.27 -1.22
N ASP A 11 15.27 -3.34 -2.49
CA ASP A 11 15.73 -2.46 -3.56
C ASP A 11 14.60 -1.51 -3.96
N PHE A 12 14.72 -0.22 -3.62
CA PHE A 12 13.65 0.74 -3.83
C PHE A 12 13.39 1.13 -5.30
N GLU A 13 14.24 0.68 -6.23
CA GLU A 13 14.02 0.84 -7.67
C GLU A 13 13.18 -0.31 -8.27
N LYS A 14 12.95 -1.38 -7.51
CA LYS A 14 12.16 -2.54 -7.95
C LYS A 14 10.74 -2.51 -7.40
N GLU A 15 9.82 -3.07 -8.18
CA GLU A 15 8.42 -3.18 -7.78
C GLU A 15 8.26 -4.14 -6.59
N PHE A 16 7.60 -3.67 -5.54
CA PHE A 16 7.23 -4.51 -4.41
C PHE A 16 5.99 -5.36 -4.73
N VAL A 17 5.99 -6.59 -4.23
CA VAL A 17 4.84 -7.50 -4.27
C VAL A 17 4.45 -7.81 -2.84
N LEU A 18 3.21 -7.47 -2.48
CA LEU A 18 2.60 -7.77 -1.21
C LEU A 18 1.68 -8.98 -1.38
N GLU A 19 2.07 -10.12 -0.84
CA GLU A 19 1.22 -11.31 -0.79
C GLU A 19 0.54 -11.39 0.57
N THR A 20 -0.78 -11.61 0.60
CA THR A 20 -1.56 -11.70 1.84
C THR A 20 -2.38 -12.99 1.89
N ASP A 21 -2.51 -13.51 3.11
CA ASP A 21 -3.36 -14.65 3.44
C ASP A 21 -4.15 -14.36 4.71
N ALA A 22 -5.36 -14.91 4.79
CA ALA A 22 -6.24 -14.76 5.93
C ALA A 22 -6.94 -16.09 6.23
N SER A 23 -6.85 -16.49 7.49
CA SER A 23 -7.44 -17.73 7.99
C SER A 23 -8.55 -17.46 9.01
N GLY A 24 -9.14 -18.56 9.48
CA GLY A 24 -10.00 -18.63 10.66
C GLY A 24 -9.50 -17.79 11.84
N ARG A 25 -8.20 -17.88 12.12
CA ARG A 25 -7.57 -17.51 13.40
C ARG A 25 -6.59 -16.35 13.30
N GLY A 26 -6.09 -16.05 12.11
CA GLY A 26 -4.99 -15.11 11.93
C GLY A 26 -4.87 -14.65 10.49
N ILE A 27 -4.19 -13.53 10.32
CA ILE A 27 -3.81 -12.94 9.03
C ILE A 27 -2.30 -13.00 8.89
N GLY A 28 -1.83 -13.06 7.64
CA GLY A 28 -0.43 -13.08 7.30
C GLY A 28 -0.17 -12.27 6.04
N ALA A 29 1.06 -11.79 5.92
CA ALA A 29 1.53 -11.14 4.71
C ALA A 29 3.03 -11.39 4.50
N VAL A 30 3.44 -11.34 3.24
CA VAL A 30 4.84 -11.38 2.81
C VAL A 30 5.08 -10.22 1.86
N LEU A 31 6.11 -9.43 2.14
CA LEU A 31 6.62 -8.44 1.20
C LEU A 31 7.77 -9.05 0.43
N MET A 32 7.73 -8.99 -0.90
CA MET A 32 8.70 -9.64 -1.78
C MET A 32 9.11 -8.73 -2.93
N GLN A 33 10.28 -9.01 -3.50
CA GLN A 33 10.75 -8.47 -4.77
C GLN A 33 11.38 -9.61 -5.57
N GLU A 34 11.03 -9.71 -6.86
CA GLU A 34 11.57 -10.75 -7.77
C GLU A 34 11.48 -12.18 -7.20
N GLY A 35 10.39 -12.48 -6.49
CA GLY A 35 10.17 -13.79 -5.85
C GLY A 35 11.02 -14.04 -4.59
N ARG A 36 11.73 -13.02 -4.08
CA ARG A 36 12.51 -13.11 -2.84
C ARG A 36 11.83 -12.37 -1.69
N PRO A 37 11.66 -13.02 -0.53
CA PRO A 37 11.03 -12.41 0.63
C PRO A 37 11.94 -11.36 1.28
N ILE A 38 11.38 -10.20 1.58
CA ILE A 38 12.03 -9.09 2.30
C ILE A 38 11.61 -9.12 3.76
N CYS A 39 10.32 -9.30 4.02
CA CYS A 39 9.81 -9.42 5.38
C CYS A 39 8.49 -10.19 5.44
N TYR A 40 8.25 -10.79 6.61
CA TYR A 40 7.06 -11.56 6.91
C TYR A 40 6.26 -10.89 8.01
N MET A 41 4.95 -11.04 7.96
CA MET A 41 4.04 -10.66 9.02
C MET A 41 3.04 -11.79 9.26
N SER A 42 2.81 -12.07 10.54
CA SER A 42 1.71 -12.91 11.00
C SER A 42 1.11 -12.25 12.22
N GLN A 43 -0.23 -12.20 12.28
CA GLN A 43 -0.96 -11.62 13.39
C GLN A 43 -2.21 -12.45 13.68
N THR A 44 -2.40 -12.79 14.95
CA THR A 44 -3.61 -13.45 15.44
C THR A 44 -4.78 -12.47 15.45
N LEU A 45 -5.94 -12.91 14.99
CA LEU A 45 -7.16 -12.12 15.02
C LEU A 45 -7.81 -12.20 16.41
N SER A 46 -8.37 -11.08 16.87
CA SER A 46 -9.23 -11.06 18.06
C SER A 46 -10.54 -11.83 17.79
N ASP A 47 -11.23 -12.27 18.84
CA ASP A 47 -12.47 -13.05 18.70
C ASP A 47 -13.51 -12.35 17.82
N ARG A 48 -13.64 -11.03 17.97
CA ARG A 48 -14.50 -10.20 17.12
C ARG A 48 -14.05 -10.20 15.66
N ALA A 49 -12.75 -10.16 15.40
CA ALA A 49 -12.21 -10.19 14.04
C ALA A 49 -12.24 -11.59 13.41
N GLN A 50 -12.23 -12.66 14.20
CA GLN A 50 -12.40 -14.04 13.73
C GLN A 50 -13.82 -14.31 13.23
N GLN A 51 -14.83 -13.65 13.82
CA GLN A 51 -16.23 -13.72 13.40
C GLN A 51 -16.52 -13.00 12.08
N LYS A 52 -15.56 -12.21 11.57
CA LYS A 52 -15.72 -11.52 10.29
C LYS A 52 -15.72 -12.49 9.12
N SER A 53 -16.33 -12.05 8.03
CA SER A 53 -16.27 -12.79 6.77
C SER A 53 -14.82 -13.00 6.32
N VAL A 54 -14.60 -13.99 5.47
CA VAL A 54 -13.26 -14.21 4.90
C VAL A 54 -12.78 -12.95 4.16
N TYR A 55 -13.65 -12.33 3.37
CA TYR A 55 -13.32 -11.12 2.60
C TYR A 55 -12.86 -9.96 3.48
N GLU A 56 -13.56 -9.73 4.60
CA GLU A 56 -13.16 -8.69 5.56
C GLU A 56 -11.79 -8.99 6.19
N ARG A 57 -11.49 -10.27 6.45
CA ARG A 57 -10.19 -10.66 7.01
C ARG A 57 -9.05 -10.54 5.99
N GLU A 58 -9.31 -10.85 4.73
CA GLU A 58 -8.36 -10.62 3.64
C GLU A 58 -8.07 -9.13 3.46
N LEU A 59 -9.11 -8.29 3.46
CA LEU A 59 -8.94 -6.84 3.43
C LEU A 59 -8.16 -6.34 4.65
N MET A 60 -8.44 -6.91 5.83
CA MET A 60 -7.71 -6.58 7.06
C MET A 60 -6.22 -6.95 6.93
N ALA A 61 -5.89 -8.11 6.35
CA ALA A 61 -4.50 -8.49 6.07
C ALA A 61 -3.78 -7.47 5.17
N ILE A 62 -4.45 -7.01 4.11
CA ILE A 62 -3.93 -5.98 3.20
C ILE A 62 -3.69 -4.67 3.94
N VAL A 63 -4.69 -4.15 4.65
CA VAL A 63 -4.61 -2.87 5.35
C VAL A 63 -3.51 -2.91 6.42
N VAL A 64 -3.48 -3.95 7.25
CA VAL A 64 -2.48 -4.10 8.31
C VAL A 64 -1.07 -4.22 7.72
N ALA A 65 -0.90 -4.93 6.61
CA ALA A 65 0.40 -5.05 5.96
C ALA A 65 0.88 -3.74 5.35
N ILE A 66 0.00 -3.01 4.65
CA ILE A 66 0.33 -1.69 4.11
C ILE A 66 0.70 -0.73 5.24
N GLN A 67 -0.04 -0.73 6.34
CA GLN A 67 0.25 0.12 7.50
C GLN A 67 1.61 -0.22 8.13
N LYS A 68 1.92 -1.52 8.29
CA LYS A 68 3.18 -1.99 8.86
C LYS A 68 4.38 -1.66 7.97
N TRP A 69 4.21 -1.73 6.65
CA TRP A 69 5.28 -1.56 5.67
C TRP A 69 5.18 -0.25 4.90
N ARG A 70 4.54 0.77 5.50
CA ARG A 70 4.50 2.15 4.98
C ARG A 70 5.89 2.66 4.54
N PRO A 71 6.99 2.47 5.31
CA PRO A 71 8.30 2.96 4.87
C PRO A 71 8.77 2.39 3.52
N TYR A 72 8.33 1.17 3.17
CA TYR A 72 8.65 0.54 1.89
C TYR A 72 7.67 0.92 0.77
N LEU A 73 6.38 0.99 1.08
CA LEU A 73 5.31 1.07 0.09
C LEU A 73 4.84 2.51 -0.21
N LEU A 74 5.04 3.44 0.71
CA LEU A 74 4.53 4.81 0.58
C LEU A 74 5.18 5.51 -0.63
N GLY A 75 4.34 6.13 -1.46
CA GLY A 75 4.79 6.86 -2.65
C GLY A 75 5.31 5.98 -3.79
N ARG A 76 5.09 4.66 -3.75
CA ARG A 76 5.53 3.71 -4.78
C ARG A 76 4.38 2.88 -5.32
N HIS A 77 4.51 2.44 -6.56
CA HIS A 77 3.63 1.42 -7.12
C HIS A 77 4.05 0.04 -6.60
N PHE A 78 3.07 -0.78 -6.21
CA PHE A 78 3.28 -2.14 -5.76
C PHE A 78 2.07 -3.00 -6.14
N LYS A 79 2.28 -4.31 -6.21
CA LYS A 79 1.22 -5.29 -6.50
C LYS A 79 0.74 -5.94 -5.21
N VAL A 80 -0.56 -6.20 -5.13
CA VAL A 80 -1.16 -6.96 -4.03
C VAL A 80 -1.69 -8.28 -4.58
N LEU A 81 -1.25 -9.40 -4.00
CA LEU A 81 -1.70 -10.75 -4.32
C LEU A 81 -2.41 -11.33 -3.09
N THR A 82 -3.67 -11.70 -3.24
CA THR A 82 -4.43 -12.36 -2.16
C THR A 82 -4.55 -13.85 -2.48
N LEU A 83 -4.07 -14.71 -1.59
CA LEU A 83 -3.94 -16.15 -1.84
C LEU A 83 -5.27 -16.80 -2.26
N ARG A 84 -6.39 -16.40 -1.66
CA ARG A 84 -7.71 -16.97 -1.95
C ARG A 84 -8.28 -16.56 -3.31
N LEU A 85 -7.97 -15.35 -3.80
CA LEU A 85 -8.38 -14.91 -5.14
C LEU A 85 -7.54 -15.58 -6.25
N SER A 86 -6.35 -16.09 -5.90
CA SER A 86 -5.50 -16.85 -6.83
C SER A 86 -5.96 -18.30 -7.04
N THR A 87 -6.69 -18.88 -6.08
CA THR A 87 -7.41 -20.15 -6.22
C THR A 87 -8.68 -19.99 -7.05
N ASN A 88 -8.54 -19.59 -8.31
CA ASN A 88 -9.51 -19.98 -9.32
C ASN A 88 -9.38 -21.48 -9.53
N GLN A 89 -10.37 -22.17 -8.99
CA GLN A 89 -10.55 -23.60 -9.08
C GLN A 89 -10.67 -24.02 -10.55
N GLU A 90 -9.79 -24.93 -10.98
CA GLU A 90 -10.20 -25.97 -11.92
C GLU A 90 -11.28 -26.82 -11.23
N GLY A 91 -12.56 -26.45 -11.41
CA GLY A 91 -13.67 -27.30 -10.99
C GLY A 91 -14.89 -26.57 -10.47
N LYS A 92 -15.90 -26.41 -11.35
CA LYS A 92 -17.34 -26.29 -11.05
C LYS A 92 -17.75 -25.31 -9.93
N HIS A 93 -17.97 -24.04 -10.26
CA HIS A 93 -18.91 -23.21 -9.51
C HIS A 93 -19.89 -22.51 -10.45
N ASN A 94 -21.19 -22.70 -10.16
CA ASN A 94 -22.35 -22.29 -10.95
C ASN A 94 -22.37 -20.77 -11.22
N VAL A 95 -22.90 -20.41 -12.39
CA VAL A 95 -22.97 -19.04 -12.96
C VAL A 95 -23.57 -17.98 -12.01
N ALA A 96 -24.39 -18.39 -11.03
CA ALA A 96 -24.91 -17.50 -9.98
C ALA A 96 -23.82 -16.92 -9.06
N ASP A 97 -22.75 -17.68 -8.79
CA ASP A 97 -21.61 -17.25 -7.97
C ASP A 97 -20.64 -16.36 -8.76
N SER A 98 -20.81 -16.25 -10.08
CA SER A 98 -19.98 -15.44 -10.98
C SER A 98 -20.46 -13.98 -11.06
N LEU A 99 -21.75 -13.73 -10.83
CA LEU A 99 -22.34 -12.39 -10.85
C LEU A 99 -22.11 -11.61 -9.54
N SER A 100 -21.82 -12.29 -8.42
CA SER A 100 -21.26 -11.64 -7.22
C SER A 100 -19.77 -11.33 -7.34
N ARG A 101 -19.06 -11.84 -8.37
CA ARG A 101 -17.61 -11.67 -8.56
C ARG A 101 -17.25 -10.43 -9.37
N GLN A 102 -18.22 -9.68 -9.91
CA GLN A 102 -17.97 -8.30 -10.29
C GLN A 102 -18.01 -7.43 -9.04
N MET A 103 -16.89 -7.40 -8.30
CA MET A 103 -16.59 -6.26 -7.46
C MET A 103 -16.35 -5.09 -8.40
N GLN A 104 -17.40 -4.30 -8.65
CA GLN A 104 -17.26 -3.01 -9.32
C GLN A 104 -16.38 -2.14 -8.43
N TYR A 105 -15.09 -2.07 -8.76
CA TYR A 105 -14.10 -1.18 -8.14
C TYR A 105 -14.35 0.31 -8.44
N ALA A 106 -15.61 0.75 -8.50
CA ALA A 106 -15.94 2.16 -8.60
C ALA A 106 -15.96 2.85 -7.22
N HIS A 107 -16.08 2.08 -6.13
CA HIS A 107 -16.31 2.63 -4.80
C HIS A 107 -15.58 1.91 -3.66
N ILE A 108 -14.43 1.25 -3.91
CA ILE A 108 -13.44 1.16 -2.82
C ILE A 108 -12.81 2.54 -2.72
N THR A 109 -13.61 3.41 -2.11
CA THR A 109 -13.24 4.66 -1.49
C THR A 109 -11.82 4.54 -1.01
N THR A 110 -10.98 5.42 -1.55
CA THR A 110 -9.72 5.88 -0.97
C THR A 110 -9.55 5.29 0.41
N ILE A 111 -8.65 4.32 0.57
CA ILE A 111 -8.22 3.89 1.92
C ILE A 111 -7.98 5.20 2.66
N GLN A 112 -8.83 5.52 3.63
CA GLN A 112 -8.71 6.75 4.41
C GLN A 112 -7.47 6.55 5.28
N CYS A 113 -6.35 6.83 4.64
CA CYS A 113 -5.08 7.01 5.27
C CYS A 113 -5.13 8.46 5.72
N GLU A 114 -5.46 8.69 6.99
CA GLU A 114 -5.19 9.97 7.68
C GLU A 114 -3.72 10.37 7.53
N VAL A 115 -2.86 9.44 7.10
CA VAL A 115 -1.51 9.71 6.61
C VAL A 115 -1.47 10.83 5.58
N TRP A 116 -2.48 11.14 4.79
CA TRP A 116 -2.38 12.31 3.87
C TRP A 116 -2.96 13.59 4.43
N GLU A 117 -3.73 13.52 5.52
CA GLU A 117 -4.40 14.66 6.11
C GLU A 117 -3.38 15.58 6.81
N GLY A 118 -3.44 16.88 6.50
CA GLY A 118 -2.47 17.87 7.01
C GLY A 118 -1.09 17.84 6.36
N LEU A 119 -0.82 16.97 5.37
CA LEU A 119 0.47 17.01 4.65
C LEU A 119 0.63 18.32 3.87
N GLU A 120 -0.46 18.84 3.30
CA GLU A 120 -0.46 20.14 2.59
C GLU A 120 -0.12 21.28 3.55
N ASP A 121 -0.68 21.27 4.76
CA ASP A 121 -0.36 22.24 5.82
C ASP A 121 1.10 22.12 6.28
N GLU A 122 1.64 20.90 6.37
CA GLU A 122 3.04 20.66 6.70
C GLU A 122 3.98 21.16 5.61
N ILE A 123 3.60 21.03 4.33
CA ILE A 123 4.37 21.55 3.20
C ILE A 123 4.34 23.08 3.17
N GLN A 124 3.19 23.70 3.45
CA GLN A 124 3.07 25.16 3.56
C GLN A 124 3.88 25.75 4.73
N LYS A 125 4.08 24.99 5.80
CA LYS A 125 4.94 25.41 6.92
C LYS A 125 6.44 25.40 6.59
N ASP A 126 6.85 24.77 5.48
CA ASP A 126 8.25 24.75 5.04
C ASP A 126 8.48 25.82 3.96
N ASP A 127 9.13 26.93 4.34
CA ASP A 127 9.39 28.09 3.46
C ASP A 127 9.97 27.68 2.09
N LYS A 128 10.82 26.63 2.06
CA LYS A 128 11.45 26.17 0.81
C LYS A 128 10.46 25.44 -0.07
N LEU A 129 9.68 24.52 0.51
CA LEU A 129 8.71 23.75 -0.26
C LEU A 129 7.52 24.62 -0.69
N GLU A 130 7.13 25.60 0.13
CA GLU A 130 6.12 26.60 -0.23
C GLU A 130 6.56 27.41 -1.45
N THR A 131 7.80 27.91 -1.45
CA THR A 131 8.36 28.67 -2.59
C THR A 131 8.36 27.82 -3.88
N ILE A 132 8.75 26.55 -3.78
CA ILE A 132 8.74 25.61 -4.92
C ILE A 132 7.31 25.38 -5.41
N MET A 133 6.34 25.19 -4.50
CA MET A 133 4.93 25.04 -4.87
C MET A 133 4.39 26.28 -5.58
N GLN A 134 4.63 27.48 -5.06
CA GLN A 134 4.18 28.73 -5.68
C GLN A 134 4.81 28.94 -7.06
N ALA A 135 6.09 28.61 -7.22
CA ALA A 135 6.80 28.68 -8.49
C ALA A 135 6.22 27.68 -9.51
N LEU A 136 5.89 26.45 -9.09
CA LEU A 136 5.28 25.41 -9.95
C LEU A 136 3.83 25.69 -10.34
N VAL A 137 3.08 26.44 -9.53
CA VAL A 137 1.74 26.93 -9.90
C VAL A 137 1.83 27.96 -11.02
N SER A 138 2.87 28.80 -11.01
CA SER A 138 3.10 29.83 -12.01
C SER A 138 3.74 29.26 -13.29
N ASP A 139 4.71 28.36 -13.16
CA ASP A 139 5.38 27.67 -14.25
C ASP A 139 5.63 26.18 -13.89
N PRO A 140 4.94 25.23 -14.54
CA PRO A 140 5.08 23.80 -14.31
C PRO A 140 6.49 23.23 -14.54
N HIS A 141 7.38 23.95 -15.21
CA HIS A 141 8.76 23.54 -15.49
C HIS A 141 9.82 24.36 -14.72
N SER A 142 9.39 25.20 -13.78
CA SER A 142 10.26 26.09 -13.02
C SER A 142 11.37 25.34 -12.25
N HIS A 143 11.08 24.15 -11.72
CA HIS A 143 12.00 23.36 -10.91
C HIS A 143 12.22 21.97 -11.51
N LYS A 144 13.47 21.65 -11.83
CA LYS A 144 13.85 20.36 -12.43
C LYS A 144 13.47 19.21 -11.49
N GLY A 145 12.72 18.23 -12.02
CA GLY A 145 12.32 17.03 -11.29
C GLY A 145 11.08 17.18 -10.41
N PHE A 146 10.64 18.41 -10.11
CA PHE A 146 9.42 18.65 -9.34
C PHE A 146 8.17 18.73 -10.22
N GLN A 147 7.07 18.15 -9.74
CA GLN A 147 5.78 18.16 -10.42
C GLN A 147 4.67 18.36 -9.39
N LEU A 148 3.69 19.20 -9.72
CA LEU A 148 2.47 19.35 -8.93
C LEU A 148 1.34 18.55 -9.59
N LYS A 149 0.79 17.55 -8.90
CA LYS A 149 -0.32 16.73 -9.40
C LYS A 149 -1.42 16.65 -8.35
N GLY A 150 -2.59 17.20 -8.66
CA GLY A 150 -3.77 17.17 -7.77
C GLY A 150 -3.51 17.77 -6.39
N GLY A 151 -2.84 18.92 -6.32
CA GLY A 151 -2.50 19.61 -5.06
C GLY A 151 -1.26 19.06 -4.33
N ARG A 152 -0.68 17.94 -4.78
CA ARG A 152 0.45 17.28 -4.12
C ARG A 152 1.76 17.49 -4.89
N LEU A 153 2.83 17.76 -4.13
CA LEU A 153 4.18 17.93 -4.66
C LEU A 153 4.88 16.57 -4.85
N TYR A 154 5.41 16.34 -6.03
CA TYR A 154 6.21 15.17 -6.39
C TYR A 154 7.61 15.60 -6.82
N HIS A 155 8.61 14.77 -6.51
CA HIS A 155 9.96 14.87 -7.05
C HIS A 155 10.32 13.53 -7.70
N GLU A 156 10.64 13.55 -8.99
CA GLU A 156 11.00 12.34 -9.78
C GLU A 156 9.96 11.21 -9.66
N GLY A 157 8.67 11.57 -9.61
CA GLY A 157 7.57 10.62 -9.49
C GLY A 157 7.28 10.12 -8.07
N ARG A 158 8.04 10.57 -7.06
CA ARG A 158 7.82 10.24 -5.64
C ARG A 158 7.20 11.43 -4.90
N VAL A 159 6.28 11.16 -3.97
CA VAL A 159 5.67 12.24 -3.15
C VAL A 159 6.73 12.89 -2.28
N VAL A 160 6.75 14.22 -2.24
CA VAL A 160 7.63 14.98 -1.35
C VAL A 160 7.01 15.01 0.05
N ILE A 161 7.80 14.61 1.05
CA ILE A 161 7.41 14.65 2.46
C ILE A 161 8.38 15.58 3.20
N PRO A 162 7.89 16.58 3.96
CA PRO A 162 8.76 17.47 4.73
C PRO A 162 9.63 16.70 5.72
N LYS A 163 10.85 17.19 5.96
CA LYS A 163 11.80 16.53 6.89
C LYS A 163 11.25 16.40 8.31
N ASN A 164 10.44 17.35 8.74
CA ASN A 164 9.83 17.38 10.07
C ASN A 164 8.45 16.71 10.12
N SER A 165 8.08 15.99 9.06
CA SER A 165 6.79 15.31 9.02
C SER A 165 6.75 14.17 10.02
N LEU A 166 5.61 14.00 10.69
CA LEU A 166 5.33 12.86 11.57
C LEU A 166 5.40 11.50 10.84
N ARG A 167 5.51 11.54 9.51
CA ARG A 167 5.57 10.39 8.59
C ARG A 167 6.98 9.89 8.34
N VAL A 168 8.00 10.62 8.78
CA VAL A 168 9.43 10.32 8.58
C VAL A 168 10.08 9.79 9.87
N ALA A 169 9.28 9.54 10.91
CA ALA A 169 9.73 8.98 12.19
C ALA A 169 10.31 7.56 12.07
#